data_AF-A0A952CSW2-F1
#
_entry.id   AF-A0A952CSW2-F1
#
_cell.length_a   1.000
_cell.length_b   1.000
_cell.length_c   1.000
_cell.angle_alpha   90.00
_cell.angle_beta   90.00
_cell.angle_gamma   90.00
#
_symmetry.space_group_name_H-M   'P 1'
#
loop_
_entity.id
_entity.type
_entity.pdbx_description
1 polymer ?
#
loop_
_entity_poly.entity_id
_entity_poly.type
_entity_poly.pdbx_seq_one_letter_code
_entity_poly.pdbx_strand_id
1 'polypeptide(L)'
;MTQPFPPPATRTRPARPRSSWALPALLALAALLVVPACSAPTDRAADLPHTPPLVGAFIPSGVWNDLGPFKALEQRLGGEFVLAHWYASWDTPYDPVPVDDVLEHGRIPLVTWQAHTQTLPDIVAGRHDAYIAAWARGVRGAAGVVYVRIFPEMNGDWTPWSGDPATLRAAWRHVVDLFRREGATNVRWVFTPNVTDEPRTAANAMELYYPGHDYVDVLGLDGYNWGDVKPYIGWRSFEQVFAEGYRRISRVGPQAVWLAEIASAESGGDKADWIEDMLRSTAFPRVEALVWFNEDKETDWRIESSTDSLEAFRNYFEAAGARRGLGAASLASTAPARSNIAGR
;
A
#
# COMPACT_ATOMS: atom_id res chain seq x y z
N MET A 1 -12.79 30.79 -48.38
CA MET A 1 -11.59 31.63 -48.53
C MET A 1 -10.50 31.05 -47.66
N THR A 2 -9.61 30.32 -48.31
CA THR A 2 -8.50 29.54 -47.77
C THR A 2 -7.26 30.44 -47.63
N GLN A 3 -6.65 30.48 -46.46
CA GLN A 3 -5.35 31.13 -46.23
C GLN A 3 -4.25 30.05 -46.16
N PRO A 4 -3.11 30.21 -46.85
CA PRO A 4 -2.08 29.17 -46.94
C PRO A 4 -1.02 29.28 -45.83
N PHE A 5 -0.54 28.11 -45.39
CA PHE A 5 0.62 27.94 -44.50
C PHE A 5 1.96 28.18 -45.25
N PRO A 6 3.01 28.72 -44.59
CA PRO A 6 4.36 28.78 -45.14
C PRO A 6 5.12 27.44 -44.97
N PRO A 7 6.14 27.16 -45.82
CA PRO A 7 6.84 25.87 -45.87
C PRO A 7 7.92 25.68 -44.78
N PRO A 8 8.32 24.43 -44.48
CA PRO A 8 9.27 24.13 -43.40
C PRO A 8 10.74 24.34 -43.79
N ALA A 9 11.55 24.79 -42.83
CA ALA A 9 12.98 24.99 -42.93
C ALA A 9 13.77 23.67 -43.03
N THR A 10 14.72 23.62 -43.97
CA THR A 10 15.65 22.53 -44.22
C THR A 10 16.72 22.43 -43.13
N ARG A 11 16.76 21.31 -42.40
CA ARG A 11 17.86 20.97 -41.47
C ARG A 11 19.03 20.35 -42.23
N THR A 12 20.18 21.00 -42.20
CA THR A 12 21.47 20.50 -42.68
C THR A 12 22.06 19.49 -41.69
N ARG A 13 22.55 18.35 -42.20
CA ARG A 13 23.28 17.30 -41.44
C ARG A 13 24.71 17.78 -41.12
N PRO A 14 25.24 17.53 -39.91
CA PRO A 14 26.67 17.71 -39.66
C PRO A 14 27.48 16.49 -40.12
N ALA A 15 28.62 16.77 -40.75
CA ALA A 15 29.60 15.79 -41.19
C ALA A 15 30.41 15.24 -39.99
N ARG A 16 30.70 13.93 -40.02
CA ARG A 16 31.65 13.27 -39.10
C ARG A 16 33.07 13.34 -39.67
N PRO A 17 34.10 13.69 -38.88
CA PRO A 17 35.47 13.39 -39.27
C PRO A 17 35.86 11.98 -38.82
N ARG A 18 36.50 11.26 -39.75
CA ARG A 18 37.31 10.07 -39.49
C ARG A 18 38.74 10.53 -39.16
N SER A 19 39.35 9.96 -38.14
CA SER A 19 40.80 9.82 -38.09
C SER A 19 41.16 8.50 -37.39
N SER A 20 42.13 7.83 -37.99
CA SER A 20 42.76 6.59 -37.58
C SER A 20 44.24 6.85 -37.34
N TRP A 21 44.92 5.83 -36.79
CA TRP A 21 46.38 5.62 -36.71
C TRP A 21 47.09 6.11 -35.44
N ALA A 22 47.45 5.16 -34.57
CA ALA A 22 48.82 4.60 -34.44
C ALA A 22 49.21 4.32 -32.97
N LEU A 23 49.46 3.04 -32.66
CA LEU A 23 50.32 2.56 -31.57
C LEU A 23 51.79 2.58 -32.05
N PRO A 24 52.78 2.70 -31.14
CA PRO A 24 53.56 1.49 -30.83
C PRO A 24 54.09 1.34 -29.38
N ALA A 25 54.15 0.06 -29.00
CA ALA A 25 55.22 -0.67 -28.31
C ALA A 25 55.66 -0.36 -26.85
N LEU A 26 55.31 -1.34 -25.99
CA LEU A 26 56.17 -2.14 -25.09
C LEU A 26 56.96 -1.45 -23.95
N LEU A 27 56.62 -1.85 -22.72
CA LEU A 27 57.60 -2.32 -21.72
C LEU A 27 56.91 -3.25 -20.71
N ALA A 28 57.49 -4.43 -20.57
CA ALA A 28 57.06 -5.49 -19.68
C ALA A 28 57.41 -5.16 -18.22
N LEU A 29 56.47 -5.37 -17.31
CA LEU A 29 56.77 -5.63 -15.91
C LEU A 29 55.82 -6.71 -15.41
N ALA A 30 56.38 -7.88 -15.14
CA ALA A 30 55.69 -8.99 -14.51
C ALA A 30 55.42 -8.63 -13.04
N ALA A 31 54.16 -8.34 -12.72
CA ALA A 31 53.66 -8.33 -11.36
C ALA A 31 52.84 -9.60 -11.15
N LEU A 32 53.29 -10.47 -10.24
CA LEU A 32 52.48 -11.55 -9.68
C LEU A 32 51.25 -10.90 -9.01
N LEU A 33 50.13 -10.84 -9.72
CA LEU A 33 48.83 -10.61 -9.14
C LEU A 33 48.25 -11.97 -8.77
N VAL A 34 48.24 -12.25 -7.48
CA VAL A 34 47.34 -13.24 -6.88
C VAL A 34 45.95 -12.91 -7.41
N VAL A 35 45.40 -13.77 -8.27
CA VAL A 35 44.01 -13.69 -8.70
C VAL A 35 43.19 -13.99 -7.44
N PRO A 36 42.49 -13.02 -6.81
CA PRO A 36 41.38 -13.40 -5.98
C PRO A 36 40.38 -13.98 -6.97
N ALA A 37 40.02 -15.25 -6.81
CA ALA A 37 38.85 -15.77 -7.49
C ALA A 37 37.73 -14.76 -7.26
N CYS A 38 37.26 -14.13 -8.34
CA CYS A 38 36.02 -13.37 -8.32
C CYS A 38 34.94 -14.38 -7.92
N SER A 39 34.68 -14.51 -6.62
CA SER A 39 33.35 -14.80 -6.16
C SER A 39 32.49 -13.67 -6.71
N ALA A 40 31.79 -13.95 -7.81
CA ALA A 40 30.61 -13.18 -8.15
C ALA A 40 29.82 -12.99 -6.86
N PRO A 41 29.21 -11.81 -6.61
CA PRO A 41 28.25 -11.71 -5.54
C PRO A 41 27.17 -12.73 -5.89
N THR A 42 27.20 -13.87 -5.22
CA THR A 42 26.04 -14.75 -5.17
C THR A 42 24.98 -13.84 -4.59
N ASP A 43 24.02 -13.44 -5.42
CA ASP A 43 22.76 -12.87 -4.96
C ASP A 43 22.15 -13.93 -4.03
N ARG A 44 22.56 -13.90 -2.77
CA ARG A 44 21.74 -14.29 -1.65
C ARG A 44 20.72 -13.16 -1.48
N ALA A 45 19.84 -13.01 -2.48
CA ALA A 45 18.44 -12.94 -2.14
C ALA A 45 18.14 -14.30 -1.49
N ALA A 46 18.47 -14.38 -0.20
CA ALA A 46 18.19 -15.55 0.59
C ALA A 46 16.68 -15.80 0.45
N ASP A 47 16.32 -17.06 0.19
CA ASP A 47 15.00 -17.64 0.43
C ASP A 47 14.60 -17.35 1.89
N LEU A 48 14.22 -16.10 2.16
CA LEU A 48 13.50 -15.76 3.37
C LEU A 48 12.12 -16.38 3.19
N PRO A 49 11.65 -17.20 4.14
CA PRO A 49 10.32 -17.77 4.03
C PRO A 49 9.33 -16.64 3.83
N HIS A 50 8.64 -16.65 2.68
CA HIS A 50 7.57 -15.70 2.38
C HIS A 50 6.54 -15.82 3.50
N THR A 51 6.45 -14.79 4.34
CA THR A 51 5.37 -14.68 5.31
C THR A 51 4.15 -14.18 4.55
N PRO A 52 3.02 -14.89 4.57
CA PRO A 52 1.81 -14.43 3.92
C PRO A 52 1.44 -13.02 4.41
N PRO A 53 0.98 -12.12 3.52
CA PRO A 53 0.51 -10.80 3.93
C PRO A 53 -0.59 -10.88 4.99
N LEU A 54 -0.65 -9.87 5.86
CA LEU A 54 -1.78 -9.62 6.73
C LEU A 54 -3.03 -9.36 5.88
N VAL A 55 -4.19 -9.88 6.31
CA VAL A 55 -5.47 -9.66 5.61
C VAL A 55 -6.35 -8.77 6.47
N GLY A 56 -6.70 -7.62 5.93
CA GLY A 56 -7.62 -6.66 6.51
C GLY A 56 -8.82 -6.41 5.62
N ALA A 57 -9.77 -5.63 6.13
CA ALA A 57 -10.92 -5.17 5.35
C ALA A 57 -11.38 -3.79 5.79
N PHE A 58 -11.95 -3.05 4.85
CA PHE A 58 -12.97 -2.04 5.13
C PHE A 58 -14.34 -2.70 5.03
N ILE A 59 -15.18 -2.51 6.05
CA ILE A 59 -16.57 -2.94 6.06
C ILE A 59 -17.42 -1.72 6.45
N PRO A 60 -18.42 -1.32 5.66
CA PRO A 60 -19.28 -0.17 5.96
C PRO A 60 -19.86 -0.23 7.36
N SER A 61 -19.76 0.88 8.10
CA SER A 61 -20.17 1.00 9.50
C SER A 61 -19.48 0.03 10.47
N GLY A 62 -18.46 -0.70 10.04
CA GLY A 62 -17.86 -1.81 10.77
C GLY A 62 -17.03 -1.44 12.00
N VAL A 63 -16.81 -0.15 12.26
CA VAL A 63 -16.04 0.31 13.43
C VAL A 63 -16.68 1.50 14.15
N TRP A 64 -17.77 2.08 13.62
CA TRP A 64 -18.32 3.34 14.14
C TRP A 64 -19.21 3.16 15.38
N ASN A 65 -19.80 1.98 15.55
CA ASN A 65 -20.58 1.63 16.73
C ASN A 65 -19.89 0.52 17.52
N ASP A 66 -19.52 -0.54 16.82
CA ASP A 66 -18.79 -1.71 17.30
C ASP A 66 -18.20 -2.46 16.10
N LEU A 67 -17.41 -3.50 16.37
CA LEU A 67 -16.93 -4.47 15.37
C LEU A 67 -18.00 -5.50 14.90
N GLY A 68 -19.29 -5.26 15.11
CA GLY A 68 -20.38 -6.19 14.80
C GLY A 68 -20.41 -6.64 13.34
N PRO A 69 -20.36 -5.72 12.34
CA PRO A 69 -20.28 -6.09 10.94
C PRO A 69 -19.05 -6.94 10.58
N PHE A 70 -17.89 -6.65 11.17
CA PHE A 70 -16.71 -7.51 11.02
C PHE A 70 -16.99 -8.91 11.57
N LYS A 71 -17.41 -9.01 12.83
CA LYS A 71 -17.66 -10.29 13.50
C LYS A 71 -18.69 -11.13 12.76
N ALA A 72 -19.71 -10.51 12.18
CA ALA A 72 -20.72 -11.21 11.38
C ALA A 72 -20.13 -11.80 10.09
N LEU A 73 -19.28 -11.06 9.37
CA LEU A 73 -18.61 -11.56 8.18
C LEU A 73 -17.57 -12.65 8.54
N GLU A 74 -16.76 -12.42 9.57
CA GLU A 74 -15.74 -13.35 10.06
C GLU A 74 -16.34 -14.69 10.51
N GLN A 75 -17.51 -14.68 11.16
CA GLN A 75 -18.27 -15.90 11.47
C GLN A 75 -18.65 -16.69 10.22
N ARG A 76 -19.00 -15.99 9.13
CA ARG A 76 -19.29 -16.65 7.84
C ARG A 76 -18.01 -17.17 7.20
N LEU A 77 -16.88 -16.49 7.37
CA LEU A 77 -15.60 -16.82 6.75
C LEU A 77 -14.78 -17.88 7.51
N GLY A 78 -15.04 -18.08 8.80
CA GLY A 78 -14.27 -19.00 9.65
C GLY A 78 -12.88 -18.46 10.03
N GLY A 79 -12.67 -17.15 9.96
CA GLY A 79 -11.42 -16.50 10.36
C GLY A 79 -11.56 -14.99 10.53
N GLU A 80 -10.54 -14.37 11.11
CA GLU A 80 -10.57 -12.98 11.55
C GLU A 80 -9.63 -12.09 10.72
N PHE A 81 -10.10 -10.89 10.39
CA PHE A 81 -9.29 -9.83 9.80
C PHE A 81 -8.40 -9.21 10.87
N VAL A 82 -7.11 -9.11 10.58
CA VAL A 82 -6.10 -8.58 11.51
C VAL A 82 -5.96 -7.06 11.41
N LEU A 83 -6.50 -6.45 10.36
CA LEU A 83 -6.52 -5.01 10.14
C LEU A 83 -7.95 -4.56 9.85
N ALA A 84 -8.40 -3.52 10.55
CA ALA A 84 -9.69 -2.89 10.35
C ALA A 84 -9.47 -1.50 9.73
N HIS A 85 -10.06 -1.28 8.55
CA HIS A 85 -9.98 -0.02 7.82
C HIS A 85 -11.31 0.71 7.89
N TRP A 86 -11.26 2.04 8.07
CA TRP A 86 -12.40 2.94 7.91
C TRP A 86 -11.98 4.32 7.41
N TYR A 87 -12.96 5.15 7.07
CA TYR A 87 -12.77 6.52 6.60
C TYR A 87 -13.25 7.49 7.66
N ALA A 88 -12.56 8.61 7.86
CA ALA A 88 -12.99 9.72 8.71
C ALA A 88 -12.83 11.04 7.95
N SER A 89 -13.77 11.98 8.13
CA SER A 89 -13.68 13.32 7.53
C SER A 89 -12.92 14.29 8.43
N TRP A 90 -12.25 15.27 7.82
CA TRP A 90 -11.70 16.44 8.51
C TRP A 90 -12.78 17.38 9.09
N ASP A 91 -14.05 17.15 8.77
CA ASP A 91 -15.18 17.88 9.35
C ASP A 91 -15.67 17.25 10.67
N THR A 92 -15.05 16.16 11.12
CA THR A 92 -15.43 15.44 12.33
C THR A 92 -14.27 15.45 13.34
N PRO A 93 -14.50 15.78 14.61
CA PRO A 93 -13.48 15.64 15.66
C PRO A 93 -12.96 14.20 15.77
N TYR A 94 -11.78 14.03 16.38
CA TYR A 94 -11.30 12.69 16.72
C TYR A 94 -12.29 12.00 17.66
N ASP A 95 -12.67 10.77 17.31
CA ASP A 95 -13.45 9.87 18.13
C ASP A 95 -12.56 8.69 18.54
N PRO A 96 -12.31 8.48 19.84
CA PRO A 96 -11.50 7.35 20.31
C PRO A 96 -12.19 5.99 20.10
N VAL A 97 -13.52 5.93 20.05
CA VAL A 97 -14.28 4.66 20.12
C VAL A 97 -13.84 3.66 19.03
N PRO A 98 -13.77 4.02 17.74
CA PRO A 98 -13.33 3.08 16.71
C PRO A 98 -11.89 2.60 16.89
N VAL A 99 -10.98 3.49 17.32
CA VAL A 99 -9.56 3.15 17.50
C VAL A 99 -9.40 2.21 18.69
N ASP A 100 -10.04 2.53 19.81
CA ASP A 100 -9.94 1.74 21.03
C ASP A 100 -10.58 0.36 20.84
N ASP A 101 -11.77 0.26 20.22
CA ASP A 101 -12.43 -1.03 19.99
C ASP A 101 -11.60 -1.95 19.06
N VAL A 102 -11.01 -1.38 18.00
CA VAL A 102 -10.11 -2.11 17.09
C VAL A 102 -8.86 -2.62 17.83
N LEU A 103 -8.22 -1.77 18.64
CA LEU A 103 -7.02 -2.14 19.39
C LEU A 103 -7.31 -3.16 20.50
N GLU A 104 -8.41 -3.01 21.24
CA GLU A 104 -8.84 -3.93 22.30
C GLU A 104 -9.13 -5.34 21.77
N HIS A 105 -9.59 -5.44 20.52
CA HIS A 105 -9.76 -6.71 19.81
C HIS A 105 -8.49 -7.20 19.09
N GLY A 106 -7.33 -6.60 19.37
CA GLY A 106 -6.03 -7.05 18.86
C GLY A 106 -5.82 -6.81 17.36
N ARG A 107 -6.58 -5.90 16.76
CA ARG A 107 -6.48 -5.55 15.34
C ARG A 107 -5.65 -4.29 15.12
N ILE A 108 -5.16 -4.13 13.90
CA ILE A 108 -4.43 -2.96 13.44
C ILE A 108 -5.45 -1.93 12.90
N PRO A 109 -5.52 -0.71 13.48
CA PRO A 109 -6.37 0.34 12.95
C PRO A 109 -5.72 1.06 11.77
N LEU A 110 -6.40 1.07 10.62
CA LEU A 110 -6.08 1.89 9.44
C LEU A 110 -7.18 2.93 9.21
N VAL A 111 -6.88 4.19 9.51
CA VAL A 111 -7.82 5.30 9.34
C VAL A 111 -7.49 6.06 8.07
N THR A 112 -8.43 6.14 7.15
CA THR A 112 -8.33 7.04 6.00
C THR A 112 -8.96 8.37 6.33
N TRP A 113 -8.12 9.37 6.59
CA TRP A 113 -8.55 10.66 7.11
C TRP A 113 -8.55 11.72 6.00
N GLN A 114 -9.74 12.09 5.54
CA GLN A 114 -9.93 12.79 4.26
C GLN A 114 -10.31 14.25 4.45
N ALA A 115 -9.53 15.13 3.80
CA ALA A 115 -9.72 16.58 3.78
C ALA A 115 -10.57 17.01 2.59
N HIS A 116 -11.86 16.65 2.59
CA HIS A 116 -12.73 16.89 1.42
C HIS A 116 -13.02 18.37 1.17
N THR A 117 -13.17 19.16 2.24
CA THR A 117 -13.57 20.57 2.16
C THR A 117 -12.39 21.53 2.41
N GLN A 118 -11.29 21.03 3.01
CA GLN A 118 -10.10 21.81 3.31
C GLN A 118 -9.12 21.80 2.14
N THR A 119 -8.81 22.99 1.61
CA THR A 119 -7.89 23.10 0.47
C THR A 119 -6.44 22.91 0.89
N LEU A 120 -5.60 22.34 0.01
CA LEU A 120 -4.17 22.18 0.29
C LEU A 120 -3.47 23.51 0.67
N PRO A 121 -3.72 24.65 -0.01
CA PRO A 121 -3.15 25.94 0.40
C PRO A 121 -3.58 26.39 1.81
N ASP A 122 -4.83 26.14 2.21
CA ASP A 122 -5.32 26.51 3.54
C ASP A 122 -4.71 25.64 4.64
N ILE A 123 -4.47 24.36 4.35
CA ILE A 123 -3.73 23.45 5.22
C ILE A 123 -2.29 23.95 5.40
N VAL A 124 -1.60 24.28 4.30
CA VAL A 124 -0.21 24.81 4.35
C VAL A 124 -0.14 26.16 5.07
N ALA A 125 -1.16 27.01 4.91
CA ALA A 125 -1.25 28.30 5.60
C ALA A 125 -1.61 28.19 7.08
N GLY A 126 -1.84 26.97 7.58
CA GLY A 126 -2.12 26.69 8.97
C GLY A 126 -3.55 27.01 9.43
N ARG A 127 -4.49 27.22 8.49
CA ARG A 127 -5.88 27.58 8.83
C ARG A 127 -6.64 26.46 9.54
N HIS A 128 -6.15 25.23 9.44
CA HIS A 128 -6.74 24.05 10.07
C HIS A 128 -5.91 23.51 11.23
N ASP A 129 -4.86 24.22 11.68
CA ASP A 129 -3.91 23.72 12.69
C ASP A 129 -4.59 23.39 14.01
N ALA A 130 -5.54 24.20 14.46
CA ALA A 130 -6.26 23.96 15.70
C ALA A 130 -7.03 22.62 15.67
N TYR A 131 -7.66 22.32 14.52
CA TYR A 131 -8.37 21.07 14.30
C TYR A 131 -7.40 19.88 14.22
N ILE A 132 -6.35 19.99 13.40
CA ILE A 132 -5.34 18.93 13.22
C ILE A 132 -4.64 18.62 14.55
N ALA A 133 -4.26 19.65 15.31
CA ALA A 133 -3.63 19.49 16.61
C ALA A 133 -4.57 18.86 17.65
N ALA A 134 -5.87 19.21 17.63
CA ALA A 134 -6.86 18.55 18.48
C ALA A 134 -6.99 17.06 18.15
N TRP A 135 -7.00 16.70 16.87
CA TRP A 135 -7.01 15.32 16.43
C TRP A 135 -5.75 14.57 16.88
N ALA A 136 -4.57 15.17 16.70
CA ALA A 136 -3.29 14.61 17.14
C ALA A 136 -3.24 14.37 18.65
N ARG A 137 -3.76 15.31 19.47
CA ARG A 137 -3.86 15.10 20.93
C ARG A 137 -4.82 13.97 21.30
N GLY A 138 -5.92 13.82 20.54
CA GLY A 138 -6.88 12.73 20.73
C GLY A 138 -6.24 11.37 20.48
N VAL A 139 -5.69 11.16 19.27
CA VAL A 139 -5.08 9.87 18.89
C VAL A 139 -3.83 9.54 19.71
N ARG A 140 -3.11 10.54 20.23
CA ARG A 140 -1.99 10.32 21.17
C ARG A 140 -2.41 9.51 22.40
N GLY A 141 -3.68 9.58 22.79
CA GLY A 141 -4.23 8.82 23.92
C GLY A 141 -4.46 7.33 23.64
N ALA A 142 -4.41 6.88 22.39
CA ALA A 142 -4.66 5.49 22.03
C ALA A 142 -3.59 4.55 22.62
N ALA A 143 -4.01 3.36 23.07
CA ALA A 143 -3.15 2.38 23.74
C ALA A 143 -2.13 1.69 22.80
N GLY A 144 -2.24 1.92 21.48
CA GLY A 144 -1.47 1.24 20.46
C GLY A 144 -1.12 2.11 19.25
N VAL A 145 -0.52 1.47 18.26
CA VAL A 145 -0.12 2.13 17.00
C VAL A 145 -1.35 2.31 16.11
N VAL A 146 -1.48 3.51 15.54
CA VAL A 146 -2.55 3.85 14.61
C VAL A 146 -1.98 4.21 13.25
N TYR A 147 -2.42 3.51 12.21
CA TYR A 147 -2.04 3.83 10.84
C TYR A 147 -3.01 4.85 10.28
N VAL A 148 -2.48 5.97 9.79
CA VAL A 148 -3.28 7.07 9.24
C VAL A 148 -2.88 7.31 7.79
N ARG A 149 -3.87 7.20 6.91
CA ARG A 149 -3.77 7.44 5.47
C ARG A 149 -4.45 8.76 5.15
N ILE A 150 -3.67 9.82 4.94
CA ILE A 150 -4.16 11.12 4.48
C ILE A 150 -4.01 11.25 2.96
N PHE A 151 -4.89 12.04 2.35
CA PHE A 151 -4.86 12.33 0.91
C PHE A 151 -4.75 11.09 0.01
N PRO A 152 -5.53 10.00 0.22
CA PRO A 152 -5.44 8.79 -0.59
C PRO A 152 -5.69 9.10 -2.07
N GLU A 153 -5.14 8.27 -2.96
CA GLU A 153 -5.36 8.36 -4.42
C GLU A 153 -5.11 9.77 -4.99
N MET A 154 -4.12 10.48 -4.44
CA MET A 154 -3.82 11.85 -4.85
C MET A 154 -3.40 12.02 -6.32
N ASN A 155 -3.03 10.92 -6.98
CA ASN A 155 -2.78 10.85 -8.41
C ASN A 155 -4.03 10.54 -9.25
N GLY A 156 -5.24 10.58 -8.68
CA GLY A 156 -6.53 10.45 -9.38
C GLY A 156 -7.32 11.76 -9.43
N ASP A 157 -8.02 12.02 -10.54
CA ASP A 157 -8.73 13.29 -10.81
C ASP A 157 -10.09 13.44 -10.12
N TRP A 158 -10.44 12.45 -9.29
CA TRP A 158 -11.68 12.40 -8.51
C TRP A 158 -11.51 12.91 -7.07
N THR A 159 -10.28 13.21 -6.63
CA THR A 159 -10.03 13.72 -5.28
C THR A 159 -9.79 15.23 -5.26
N PRO A 160 -10.26 15.97 -4.24
CA PRO A 160 -10.12 17.44 -4.18
C PRO A 160 -8.68 17.90 -3.88
N TRP A 161 -7.78 16.98 -3.52
CA TRP A 161 -6.36 17.22 -3.28
C TRP A 161 -5.45 16.79 -4.46
N SER A 162 -6.02 16.44 -5.61
CA SER A 162 -5.27 16.09 -6.82
C SER A 162 -4.77 17.30 -7.61
N GLY A 163 -3.82 17.08 -8.53
CA GLY A 163 -3.40 18.07 -9.53
C GLY A 163 -2.34 19.08 -9.08
N ASP A 164 -2.02 19.16 -7.78
CA ASP A 164 -0.94 19.99 -7.24
C ASP A 164 0.02 19.19 -6.34
N PRO A 165 0.96 18.43 -6.93
CA PRO A 165 1.90 17.62 -6.15
C PRO A 165 2.77 18.44 -5.19
N ALA A 166 3.13 19.68 -5.56
CA ALA A 166 4.01 20.49 -4.73
C ALA A 166 3.32 20.95 -3.44
N THR A 167 2.09 21.48 -3.57
CA THR A 167 1.32 21.91 -2.40
C THR A 167 0.87 20.71 -1.58
N LEU A 168 0.56 19.56 -2.19
CA LEU A 168 0.23 18.34 -1.45
C LEU A 168 1.41 17.87 -0.59
N ARG A 169 2.63 17.84 -1.12
CA ARG A 169 3.83 17.51 -0.32
C ARG A 169 4.00 18.46 0.86
N ALA A 170 3.75 19.76 0.66
CA ALA A 170 3.83 20.74 1.74
C ALA A 170 2.74 20.52 2.81
N ALA A 171 1.49 20.28 2.39
CA ALA A 171 0.38 19.99 3.28
C ALA A 171 0.61 18.70 4.08
N TRP A 172 1.06 17.63 3.42
CA TRP A 172 1.43 16.37 4.07
C TRP A 172 2.45 16.60 5.19
N ARG A 173 3.57 17.25 4.86
CA ARG A 173 4.63 17.51 5.84
C ARG A 173 4.13 18.35 7.02
N HIS A 174 3.31 19.36 6.74
CA HIS A 174 2.73 20.22 7.76
C HIS A 174 1.85 19.44 8.75
N VAL A 175 0.99 18.55 8.26
CA VAL A 175 0.15 17.66 9.10
C VAL A 175 1.03 16.75 9.98
N VAL A 176 1.99 16.05 9.38
CA VAL A 176 2.89 15.16 10.12
C VAL A 176 3.69 15.91 11.19
N ASP A 177 4.19 17.10 10.86
CA ASP A 177 4.96 17.92 11.80
C ASP A 177 4.10 18.46 12.94
N LEU A 178 2.82 18.77 12.71
CA LEU A 178 1.86 19.07 13.78
C LEU A 178 1.68 17.90 14.73
N PHE A 179 1.46 16.69 14.21
CA PHE A 179 1.32 15.49 15.03
C PHE A 179 2.56 15.22 15.88
N ARG A 180 3.75 15.41 15.30
CA ARG A 180 5.03 15.32 16.02
C ARG A 180 5.13 16.35 17.14
N ARG A 181 4.74 17.60 16.88
CA ARG A 181 4.72 18.68 17.89
C ARG A 181 3.77 18.38 19.04
N GLU A 182 2.62 17.78 18.76
CA GLU A 182 1.65 17.35 19.79
C GLU A 182 2.05 16.04 20.48
N GLY A 183 3.17 15.41 20.07
CA GLY A 183 3.70 14.19 20.69
C GLY A 183 2.95 12.91 20.31
N ALA A 184 2.18 12.91 19.21
CA ALA A 184 1.43 11.75 18.70
C ALA A 184 2.36 10.76 17.98
N THR A 185 3.37 10.23 18.67
CA THR A 185 4.39 9.33 18.09
C THR A 185 3.92 7.90 17.86
N ASN A 186 2.70 7.58 18.31
CA ASN A 186 2.01 6.31 18.07
C ASN A 186 1.33 6.24 16.69
N VAL A 187 1.31 7.34 15.93
CA VAL A 187 0.79 7.36 14.56
C VAL A 187 1.85 6.89 13.55
N ARG A 188 1.41 6.14 12.54
CA ARG A 188 2.20 5.73 11.37
C ARG A 188 1.52 6.21 10.08
N TRP A 189 2.28 6.82 9.19
CA TRP A 189 1.75 7.49 7.99
C TRP A 189 1.80 6.57 6.77
N VAL A 190 0.65 6.39 6.13
CA VAL A 190 0.48 5.50 4.97
C VAL A 190 0.28 6.31 3.70
N PHE A 191 1.25 6.28 2.78
CA PHE A 191 1.21 7.00 1.50
C PHE A 191 0.68 6.09 0.39
N THR A 192 -0.53 6.37 -0.11
CA THR A 192 -1.25 5.43 -0.98
C THR A 192 -1.79 6.11 -2.24
N PRO A 193 -1.02 6.13 -3.34
CA PRO A 193 -1.54 6.46 -4.65
C PRO A 193 -2.44 5.34 -5.20
N ASN A 194 -3.26 5.68 -6.20
CA ASN A 194 -3.91 4.71 -7.06
C ASN A 194 -2.87 4.03 -7.97
N VAL A 195 -3.08 2.75 -8.32
CA VAL A 195 -2.22 2.00 -9.26
C VAL A 195 -2.08 2.66 -10.64
N THR A 196 -3.01 3.55 -11.01
CA THR A 196 -3.00 4.32 -12.26
C THR A 196 -3.08 5.81 -11.96
N ASP A 197 -2.24 6.61 -12.63
CA ASP A 197 -2.39 8.07 -12.60
C ASP A 197 -3.58 8.48 -13.48
N GLU A 198 -4.46 9.32 -12.97
CA GLU A 198 -5.53 9.98 -13.73
C GLU A 198 -5.54 11.48 -13.37
N PRO A 199 -5.30 12.39 -14.34
CA PRO A 199 -5.01 12.13 -15.74
C PRO A 199 -3.64 11.47 -15.94
N ARG A 200 -3.50 10.65 -17.00
CA ARG A 200 -2.25 9.96 -17.39
C ARG A 200 -1.21 10.91 -17.98
N THR A 201 -0.69 11.83 -17.19
CA THR A 201 0.32 12.81 -17.58
C THR A 201 1.57 12.71 -16.70
N ALA A 202 2.73 13.10 -17.24
CA ALA A 202 3.97 13.13 -16.47
C ALA A 202 3.89 14.08 -15.25
N ALA A 203 3.07 15.13 -15.33
CA ALA A 203 2.87 16.07 -14.22
C ALA A 203 2.03 15.51 -13.08
N ASN A 204 1.28 14.42 -13.32
CA ASN A 204 0.43 13.75 -12.34
C ASN A 204 1.02 12.41 -11.85
N ALA A 205 2.28 12.13 -12.17
CA ALA A 205 2.92 10.89 -11.76
C ALA A 205 2.93 10.76 -10.22
N MET A 206 2.48 9.60 -9.69
CA MET A 206 2.42 9.34 -8.24
C MET A 206 3.69 9.72 -7.47
N GLU A 207 4.87 9.55 -8.08
CA GLU A 207 6.17 9.85 -7.49
C GLU A 207 6.32 11.35 -7.14
N LEU A 208 5.65 12.23 -7.89
CA LEU A 208 5.67 13.67 -7.64
C LEU A 208 4.93 14.03 -6.36
N TYR A 209 3.99 13.21 -5.89
CA TYR A 209 3.24 13.47 -4.67
C TYR A 209 3.97 12.98 -3.40
N TYR A 210 5.06 12.22 -3.54
CA TYR A 210 5.74 11.62 -2.40
C TYR A 210 6.42 12.67 -1.49
N PRO A 211 6.05 12.76 -0.19
CA PRO A 211 6.52 13.81 0.70
C PRO A 211 7.95 13.57 1.25
N GLY A 212 8.54 12.39 1.02
CA GLY A 212 9.87 12.00 1.49
C GLY A 212 9.83 10.92 2.58
N HIS A 213 10.94 10.20 2.74
CA HIS A 213 11.05 9.05 3.64
C HIS A 213 10.76 9.40 5.11
N ASP A 214 11.21 10.57 5.56
CA ASP A 214 10.99 11.03 6.93
C ASP A 214 9.53 11.39 7.22
N TYR A 215 8.60 11.22 6.28
CA TYR A 215 7.20 11.58 6.43
C TYR A 215 6.25 10.41 6.11
N VAL A 216 6.78 9.22 5.81
CA VAL A 216 6.01 8.04 5.41
C VAL A 216 6.60 6.79 6.06
N ASP A 217 5.77 6.10 6.82
CA ASP A 217 6.12 4.84 7.49
C ASP A 217 5.78 3.62 6.61
N VAL A 218 4.70 3.70 5.83
CA VAL A 218 4.21 2.63 4.95
C VAL A 218 3.90 3.19 3.57
N LEU A 219 4.38 2.50 2.54
CA LEU A 219 3.97 2.76 1.16
C LEU A 219 2.71 1.96 0.86
N GLY A 220 1.82 2.49 0.03
CA GLY A 220 0.56 1.84 -0.28
C GLY A 220 0.18 1.92 -1.76
N LEU A 221 -0.79 1.10 -2.16
CA LEU A 221 -1.47 1.19 -3.45
C LEU A 221 -2.95 0.87 -3.29
N ASP A 222 -3.79 1.62 -4.01
CA ASP A 222 -5.21 1.31 -4.20
C ASP A 222 -5.43 0.81 -5.64
N GLY A 223 -6.16 -0.29 -5.81
CA GLY A 223 -6.35 -0.90 -7.12
C GLY A 223 -7.48 -1.91 -7.19
N TYR A 224 -8.20 -1.90 -8.31
CA TYR A 224 -9.41 -2.71 -8.49
C TYR A 224 -9.40 -3.44 -9.82
N ASN A 225 -9.91 -4.67 -9.82
CA ASN A 225 -10.32 -5.35 -11.04
C ASN A 225 -11.75 -4.94 -11.41
N TRP A 226 -11.87 -4.03 -12.37
CA TRP A 226 -13.14 -3.45 -12.79
C TRP A 226 -13.96 -4.34 -13.72
N GLY A 227 -13.36 -5.36 -14.34
CA GLY A 227 -14.10 -6.27 -15.21
C GLY A 227 -14.91 -5.54 -16.29
N ASP A 228 -16.14 -5.99 -16.50
CA ASP A 228 -17.06 -5.38 -17.48
C ASP A 228 -17.76 -4.11 -16.95
N VAL A 229 -17.55 -3.74 -15.68
CA VAL A 229 -18.07 -2.46 -15.11
C VAL A 229 -17.40 -1.27 -15.80
N LYS A 230 -16.12 -1.42 -16.17
CA LYS A 230 -15.39 -0.47 -17.02
C LYS A 230 -14.82 -1.23 -18.23
N PRO A 231 -15.59 -1.44 -19.31
CA PRO A 231 -15.15 -2.27 -20.45
C PRO A 231 -13.87 -1.80 -21.13
N TYR A 232 -13.56 -0.49 -21.04
CA TYR A 232 -12.31 0.10 -21.55
C TYR A 232 -11.07 -0.23 -20.70
N ILE A 233 -11.26 -0.68 -19.45
CA ILE A 233 -10.23 -1.28 -18.59
C ILE A 233 -10.25 -2.79 -18.76
N GLY A 234 -11.44 -3.39 -18.74
CA GLY A 234 -11.67 -4.83 -18.85
C GLY A 234 -11.25 -5.61 -17.60
N TRP A 235 -11.46 -6.93 -17.68
CA TRP A 235 -10.97 -7.87 -16.67
C TRP A 235 -9.45 -7.94 -16.63
N ARG A 236 -8.88 -7.87 -15.43
CA ARG A 236 -7.44 -8.01 -15.19
C ARG A 236 -7.22 -8.88 -13.96
N SER A 237 -6.30 -9.85 -14.06
CA SER A 237 -5.84 -10.61 -12.89
C SER A 237 -5.25 -9.69 -11.82
N PHE A 238 -5.18 -10.18 -10.57
CA PHE A 238 -4.60 -9.44 -9.45
C PHE A 238 -3.22 -8.87 -9.79
N GLU A 239 -2.32 -9.71 -10.31
CA GLU A 239 -0.97 -9.27 -10.65
C GLU A 239 -0.96 -8.23 -11.78
N GLN A 240 -1.86 -8.33 -12.77
CA GLN A 240 -1.98 -7.32 -13.83
C GLN A 240 -2.49 -5.96 -13.31
N VAL A 241 -3.35 -5.95 -12.28
CA VAL A 241 -3.82 -4.70 -11.66
C VAL A 241 -2.67 -3.98 -10.96
N PHE A 242 -1.82 -4.71 -10.24
CA PHE A 242 -0.83 -4.13 -9.33
C PHE A 242 0.61 -4.07 -9.86
N ALA A 243 0.99 -4.84 -10.88
CA ALA A 243 2.40 -5.00 -11.27
C ALA A 243 3.12 -3.68 -11.55
N GLU A 244 2.51 -2.79 -12.36
CA GLU A 244 3.13 -1.52 -12.71
C GLU A 244 3.14 -0.55 -11.51
N GLY A 245 2.04 -0.44 -10.77
CA GLY A 245 1.97 0.36 -9.55
C GLY A 245 3.02 -0.08 -8.52
N TYR A 246 3.14 -1.39 -8.29
CA TYR A 246 4.11 -1.97 -7.36
C TYR A 246 5.56 -1.69 -7.79
N ARG A 247 5.86 -1.82 -9.09
CA ARG A 247 7.18 -1.50 -9.65
C ARG A 247 7.54 -0.02 -9.42
N ARG A 248 6.57 0.88 -9.55
CA ARG A 248 6.74 2.33 -9.34
C ARG A 248 6.90 2.66 -7.86
N ILE A 249 5.96 2.26 -7.01
CA ILE A 249 6.00 2.56 -5.58
C ILE A 249 7.23 1.95 -4.89
N SER A 250 7.69 0.77 -5.34
CA SER A 250 8.89 0.14 -4.78
C SER A 250 10.17 0.94 -5.03
N ARG A 251 10.20 1.79 -6.08
CA ARG A 251 11.32 2.70 -6.37
C ARG A 251 11.22 4.01 -5.61
N VAL A 252 10.03 4.35 -5.11
CA VAL A 252 9.82 5.56 -4.30
C VAL A 252 10.57 5.46 -2.98
N GLY A 253 10.55 4.29 -2.32
CA GLY A 253 11.28 4.05 -1.08
C GLY A 253 11.32 2.59 -0.65
N PRO A 254 12.12 2.24 0.37
CA PRO A 254 12.33 0.87 0.82
C PRO A 254 11.27 0.34 1.80
N GLN A 255 10.32 1.16 2.25
CA GLN A 255 9.31 0.78 3.24
C GLN A 255 8.44 -0.40 2.80
N ALA A 256 7.80 -1.08 3.76
CA ALA A 256 6.76 -2.06 3.50
C ALA A 256 5.66 -1.50 2.57
N VAL A 257 5.04 -2.38 1.79
CA VAL A 257 3.94 -2.02 0.89
C VAL A 257 2.64 -2.62 1.40
N TRP A 258 1.59 -1.82 1.53
CA TRP A 258 0.23 -2.28 1.81
C TRP A 258 -0.64 -2.05 0.59
N LEU A 259 -1.38 -3.06 0.13
CA LEU A 259 -2.46 -2.82 -0.82
C LEU A 259 -3.67 -2.39 0.00
N ALA A 260 -3.84 -1.07 0.15
CA ALA A 260 -4.69 -0.46 1.17
C ALA A 260 -6.17 -0.43 0.79
N GLU A 261 -6.48 -0.52 -0.50
CA GLU A 261 -7.80 -0.86 -1.02
C GLU A 261 -7.67 -1.77 -2.24
N ILE A 262 -8.25 -2.96 -2.13
CA ILE A 262 -8.34 -3.94 -3.23
C ILE A 262 -9.73 -4.55 -3.30
N ALA A 263 -10.24 -4.74 -4.52
CA ALA A 263 -11.40 -5.60 -4.75
C ALA A 263 -11.50 -6.01 -6.24
N SER A 264 -12.37 -6.98 -6.50
CA SER A 264 -12.70 -7.43 -7.85
C SER A 264 -14.21 -7.41 -8.08
N ALA A 265 -14.62 -7.04 -9.29
CA ALA A 265 -15.99 -7.18 -9.75
C ALA A 265 -16.32 -8.66 -10.00
N GLU A 266 -17.61 -8.98 -10.04
CA GLU A 266 -18.12 -10.31 -10.46
C GLU A 266 -18.21 -10.45 -11.99
N SER A 267 -18.24 -9.33 -12.72
CA SER A 267 -18.43 -9.33 -14.17
C SER A 267 -17.10 -9.31 -14.93
N GLY A 268 -17.02 -9.99 -16.08
CA GLY A 268 -15.84 -10.03 -16.96
C GLY A 268 -14.88 -11.20 -16.73
N GLY A 269 -15.10 -12.03 -15.71
CA GLY A 269 -14.27 -13.20 -15.37
C GLY A 269 -14.77 -13.89 -14.10
N ASP A 270 -13.92 -14.70 -13.47
CA ASP A 270 -14.23 -15.43 -12.24
C ASP A 270 -13.62 -14.73 -11.02
N LYS A 271 -14.46 -14.18 -10.14
CA LYS A 271 -14.02 -13.44 -8.95
C LYS A 271 -13.42 -14.37 -7.89
N ALA A 272 -13.90 -15.60 -7.77
CA ALA A 272 -13.38 -16.57 -6.80
C ALA A 272 -11.94 -16.95 -7.16
N ASP A 273 -11.70 -17.30 -8.43
CA ASP A 273 -10.35 -17.55 -8.95
C ASP A 273 -9.42 -16.34 -8.75
N TRP A 274 -9.93 -15.13 -9.00
CA TRP A 274 -9.17 -13.89 -8.80
C TRP A 274 -8.75 -13.69 -7.34
N ILE A 275 -9.65 -13.97 -6.39
CA ILE A 275 -9.39 -13.89 -4.94
C ILE A 275 -8.34 -14.91 -4.54
N GLU A 276 -8.46 -16.16 -5.02
CA GLU A 276 -7.49 -17.18 -4.68
C GLU A 276 -6.10 -16.86 -5.24
N ASP A 277 -6.02 -16.37 -6.48
CA ASP A 277 -4.76 -15.96 -7.09
C ASP A 277 -4.13 -14.77 -6.36
N MET A 278 -4.95 -13.80 -5.90
CA MET A 278 -4.49 -12.72 -5.03
C MET A 278 -3.87 -13.27 -3.73
N LEU A 279 -4.58 -14.15 -3.03
CA LEU A 279 -4.15 -14.69 -1.73
C LEU A 279 -2.94 -15.64 -1.84
N ARG A 280 -2.70 -16.21 -3.02
CA ARG A 280 -1.56 -17.09 -3.33
C ARG A 280 -0.37 -16.36 -3.97
N SER A 281 -0.53 -15.13 -4.44
CA SER A 281 0.51 -14.42 -5.19
C SER A 281 1.76 -14.16 -4.35
N THR A 282 2.92 -14.35 -4.97
CA THR A 282 4.25 -14.07 -4.41
C THR A 282 5.00 -13.00 -5.21
N ALA A 283 4.35 -12.41 -6.23
CA ALA A 283 4.97 -11.47 -7.17
C ALA A 283 5.45 -10.17 -6.52
N PHE A 284 4.92 -9.84 -5.33
CA PHE A 284 5.14 -8.56 -4.65
C PHE A 284 5.81 -8.76 -3.28
N PRO A 285 7.12 -9.02 -3.22
CA PRO A 285 7.81 -9.49 -2.00
C PRO A 285 7.82 -8.50 -0.82
N ARG A 286 7.52 -7.22 -1.04
CA ARG A 286 7.39 -6.21 0.02
C ARG A 286 5.94 -5.98 0.45
N VAL A 287 4.97 -6.68 -0.14
CA VAL A 287 3.58 -6.57 0.29
C VAL A 287 3.40 -7.27 1.62
N GLU A 288 3.06 -6.50 2.66
CA GLU A 288 2.84 -6.99 4.01
C GLU A 288 1.37 -6.99 4.43
N ALA A 289 0.50 -6.27 3.71
CA ALA A 289 -0.94 -6.27 3.96
C ALA A 289 -1.77 -6.17 2.67
N LEU A 290 -2.89 -6.90 2.67
CA LEU A 290 -3.95 -6.87 1.68
C LEU A 290 -5.24 -6.41 2.39
N VAL A 291 -5.79 -5.27 2.00
CA VAL A 291 -6.97 -4.68 2.65
C VAL A 291 -8.13 -4.66 1.67
N TRP A 292 -9.09 -5.56 1.86
CA TRP A 292 -10.25 -5.69 0.98
C TRP A 292 -11.25 -4.55 1.17
N PHE A 293 -11.73 -3.95 0.09
CA PHE A 293 -12.78 -2.94 0.12
C PHE A 293 -14.16 -3.62 0.03
N ASN A 294 -14.81 -3.90 1.18
CA ASN A 294 -16.03 -4.72 1.27
C ASN A 294 -17.33 -3.90 1.22
N GLU A 295 -17.63 -3.25 0.09
CA GLU A 295 -18.83 -2.43 -0.07
C GLU A 295 -19.52 -2.64 -1.42
N ASP A 296 -20.85 -2.52 -1.41
CA ASP A 296 -21.65 -2.45 -2.65
C ASP A 296 -21.74 -0.99 -3.10
N LYS A 297 -20.97 -0.61 -4.12
CA LYS A 297 -20.75 0.80 -4.51
C LYS A 297 -20.83 1.00 -6.02
N GLU A 298 -19.72 1.26 -6.71
CA GLU A 298 -19.71 1.37 -8.19
C GLU A 298 -20.09 0.03 -8.84
N THR A 299 -19.78 -1.05 -8.15
CA THR A 299 -20.28 -2.41 -8.36
C THR A 299 -20.23 -3.15 -7.01
N ASP A 300 -20.66 -4.40 -6.98
CA ASP A 300 -20.63 -5.21 -5.77
C ASP A 300 -19.20 -5.72 -5.49
N TRP A 301 -18.44 -4.94 -4.70
CA TRP A 301 -17.08 -5.29 -4.30
C TRP A 301 -17.03 -6.29 -3.14
N ARG A 302 -18.15 -6.57 -2.48
CA ARG A 302 -18.20 -7.38 -1.26
C ARG A 302 -17.62 -8.79 -1.47
N ILE A 303 -17.03 -9.34 -0.42
CA ILE A 303 -16.57 -10.73 -0.36
C ILE A 303 -17.76 -11.67 -0.53
N GLU A 304 -18.90 -11.32 0.06
CA GLU A 304 -20.14 -12.08 0.02
C GLU A 304 -21.04 -11.81 -1.20
N SER A 305 -20.52 -11.19 -2.27
CA SER A 305 -21.27 -10.91 -3.50
C SER A 305 -21.76 -12.19 -4.21
N SER A 306 -21.07 -13.31 -4.02
CA SER A 306 -21.46 -14.64 -4.48
C SER A 306 -21.03 -15.73 -3.48
N THR A 307 -21.60 -16.93 -3.62
CA THR A 307 -21.19 -18.10 -2.83
C THR A 307 -19.72 -18.43 -3.09
N ASP A 308 -19.29 -18.42 -4.35
CA ASP A 308 -17.94 -18.81 -4.76
C ASP A 308 -16.89 -17.80 -4.24
N SER A 309 -17.18 -16.49 -4.33
CA SER A 309 -16.32 -15.44 -3.74
C SER A 309 -16.18 -15.60 -2.21
N LEU A 310 -17.27 -15.93 -1.51
CA LEU A 310 -17.24 -16.19 -0.08
C LEU A 310 -16.41 -17.44 0.26
N GLU A 311 -16.55 -18.50 -0.55
CA GLU A 311 -15.82 -19.76 -0.39
C GLU A 311 -14.31 -19.59 -0.63
N ALA A 312 -13.88 -18.76 -1.58
CA ALA A 312 -12.46 -18.46 -1.80
C ALA A 312 -11.79 -17.88 -0.54
N PHE A 313 -12.44 -16.96 0.17
CA PHE A 313 -11.93 -16.45 1.45
C PHE A 313 -12.01 -17.47 2.59
N ARG A 314 -13.07 -18.29 2.65
CA ARG A 314 -13.16 -19.40 3.63
C ARG A 314 -11.99 -20.36 3.51
N ASN A 315 -11.71 -20.81 2.29
CA ASN A 315 -10.59 -21.71 2.00
C ASN A 315 -9.26 -21.14 2.51
N TYR A 316 -9.05 -19.84 2.33
CA TYR A 316 -7.87 -19.15 2.86
C TYR A 316 -7.81 -19.16 4.40
N PHE A 317 -8.90 -18.79 5.08
CA PHE A 317 -8.94 -18.72 6.53
C PHE A 317 -8.84 -20.10 7.18
N GLU A 318 -9.46 -21.13 6.61
CA GLU A 318 -9.31 -22.52 7.04
C GLU A 318 -7.84 -22.97 6.93
N ALA A 319 -7.19 -22.70 5.78
CA ALA A 319 -5.78 -23.02 5.58
C ALA A 319 -4.85 -22.22 6.51
N ALA A 320 -5.19 -20.96 6.82
CA ALA A 320 -4.44 -20.13 7.78
C ALA A 320 -4.60 -20.66 9.22
N GLY A 321 -5.80 -21.07 9.61
CA GLY A 321 -6.08 -21.68 10.90
C GLY A 321 -5.32 -22.99 11.10
N ALA A 322 -5.31 -23.87 10.09
CA ALA A 322 -4.55 -25.12 10.11
C ALA A 322 -3.05 -24.90 10.31
N ARG A 323 -2.46 -23.90 9.62
CA ARG A 323 -1.05 -23.51 9.78
C ARG A 323 -0.72 -23.03 11.19
N ARG A 324 -1.60 -22.22 11.80
CA ARG A 324 -1.45 -21.76 13.20
C ARG A 324 -1.51 -22.94 14.18
N GLY A 325 -2.44 -23.87 13.97
CA GLY A 325 -2.59 -25.07 14.81
C GLY A 325 -1.35 -25.99 14.77
N LEU A 326 -0.78 -26.21 13.59
CA LEU A 326 0.46 -26.99 13.43
C LEU A 326 1.67 -26.32 14.08
N GLY A 327 1.79 -24.99 13.97
CA GLY A 327 2.86 -24.22 14.62
C GLY A 327 2.78 -24.28 16.15
N ALA A 328 1.59 -24.16 16.72
CA ALA A 328 1.36 -24.28 18.16
C ALA A 328 1.69 -25.69 18.69
N ALA A 329 1.32 -26.74 17.94
CA ALA A 329 1.64 -28.13 18.30
C ALA A 329 3.14 -28.44 18.23
N SER A 330 3.85 -27.89 17.23
CA SER A 330 5.30 -28.05 17.08
C SER A 330 6.06 -27.40 18.24
N LEU A 331 5.67 -26.18 18.64
CA LEU A 331 6.27 -25.48 19.78
C LEU A 331 6.01 -26.23 21.10
N ALA A 332 4.82 -26.79 21.30
CA ALA A 332 4.48 -27.60 22.46
C ALA A 332 5.29 -28.91 22.55
N SER A 333 5.64 -29.52 21.41
CA SER A 333 6.47 -30.74 21.36
C SER A 333 7.96 -30.48 21.63
N THR A 334 8.44 -29.25 21.48
CA THR A 334 9.85 -28.88 21.70
C THR A 334 10.15 -28.28 23.07
N ALA A 335 9.14 -28.08 23.92
CA ALA A 335 9.34 -27.62 25.28
C ALA A 335 10.07 -28.71 26.09
N PRO A 336 11.26 -28.45 26.66
CA PRO A 336 11.98 -29.45 27.42
C PRO A 336 11.16 -29.81 28.66
N ALA A 337 10.94 -31.12 28.86
CA ALA A 337 10.29 -31.65 30.04
C ALA A 337 11.04 -31.13 31.27
N ARG A 338 10.38 -30.29 32.09
CA ARG A 338 10.93 -29.84 33.37
C ARG A 338 11.10 -31.07 34.25
N SER A 339 12.34 -31.54 34.39
CA SER A 339 12.68 -32.56 35.37
C SER A 339 12.43 -31.99 36.75
N ASN A 340 11.41 -32.50 37.45
CA ASN A 340 11.22 -32.28 38.86
C ASN A 340 12.42 -32.86 39.61
N ILE A 341 13.39 -32.02 39.96
CA ILE A 341 14.37 -32.34 41.01
C ILE A 341 13.68 -32.00 42.33
N ALA A 342 12.95 -32.99 42.86
CA ALA A 342 12.69 -33.08 44.29
C ALA A 342 13.92 -33.74 44.92
N GLY A 343 14.59 -33.06 45.85
CA GLY A 343 15.78 -33.62 46.48
C GLY A 343 16.41 -32.79 47.59
N ARG A 344 15.83 -32.93 48.79
CA ARG A 344 16.38 -32.78 50.16
C ARG A 344 16.58 -31.38 50.75
#